data_AF-A0AAN6FLX7-F1
#
_entry.id   AF-A0AAN6FLX7-F1
#
_cell.length_a   1.000
_cell.length_b   1.000
_cell.length_c   1.000
_cell.angle_alpha   90.00
_cell.angle_beta   90.00
_cell.angle_gamma   90.00
#
_symmetry.space_group_name_H-M   'P 1'
#
loop_
_entity.id
_entity.type
_entity.pdbx_description
1 polymer ?
#
loop_
_entity_poly.entity_id
_entity_poly.type
_entity_poly.pdbx_seq_one_letter_code
_entity_poly.pdbx_strand_id
1 'polypeptide(L)'
;MPVSKSPFPRRKSSSTSPFTAYPRKKPSLSRQTSSFSKETFPEEQLNDTGLTPSLVPAGTPQDVLNLIRHVQQNTWDLIPEVSGMNSSRIAESLRYRGSLPPIVSLPHLYALSVSPTETERGLARLVAQGVVRKVVVPGRAVAKFGGSVLLEGVVIIDEWKTLLRAQEDVNERAKDKYFALMDSCLGWTTTPTTRLERDEVQQLVRAGFLTNPGAFSNAGNPSAIQGVSSLLDLSKAGHSAPTGSLAAVGGRGAVHESGGGGSALSTQNSRSNTSNTLSPEMTFSLPNTGAYLKLLSAARLHLVHLLKQLSPRYKEATRDLLKERWEGNTLGDAASVAKRALGEWNGILPGKTKKWRDFHGLRFEWVLAECVGCGVVEVFDTGMGVMGVRAR
;
A
#
# COMPACT_ATOMS: atom_id res chain seq x y z
N MET A 1 81.84 -13.51 20.98
CA MET A 1 81.78 -12.26 21.77
C MET A 1 80.33 -11.97 22.11
N PRO A 2 79.99 -11.74 23.40
CA PRO A 2 78.63 -11.80 23.91
C PRO A 2 77.89 -10.45 23.82
N VAL A 3 76.59 -10.51 23.59
CA VAL A 3 75.66 -9.36 23.62
C VAL A 3 75.21 -9.09 25.06
N SER A 4 75.15 -7.80 25.40
CA SER A 4 74.92 -7.23 26.72
C SER A 4 73.52 -7.50 27.29
N LYS A 5 73.46 -7.64 28.62
CA LYS A 5 72.24 -7.73 29.44
C LYS A 5 71.67 -6.33 29.67
N SER A 6 70.36 -6.15 29.46
CA SER A 6 69.62 -5.05 30.09
C SER A 6 69.01 -5.52 31.42
N PRO A 7 68.86 -4.61 32.41
CA PRO A 7 68.62 -4.96 33.79
C PRO A 7 67.13 -4.92 34.14
N PHE A 8 66.79 -5.66 35.20
CA PHE A 8 65.55 -5.65 35.99
C PHE A 8 64.58 -6.84 35.83
N PRO A 9 64.13 -7.40 36.98
CA PRO A 9 63.74 -8.80 37.10
C PRO A 9 62.27 -9.08 36.78
N ARG A 10 62.03 -10.27 36.20
CA ARG A 10 60.71 -10.92 36.16
C ARG A 10 60.14 -11.06 37.57
N ARG A 11 59.07 -10.33 37.87
CA ARG A 11 58.17 -10.67 38.98
C ARG A 11 57.07 -11.60 38.50
N LYS A 12 57.06 -12.81 39.09
CA LYS A 12 55.87 -13.66 39.20
C LYS A 12 54.96 -13.00 40.24
N SER A 13 53.69 -12.77 39.89
CA SER A 13 52.65 -12.55 40.89
C SER A 13 51.41 -13.32 40.49
N SER A 14 51.23 -14.45 41.16
CA SER A 14 49.93 -15.01 41.45
C SER A 14 49.20 -14.08 42.42
N SER A 15 48.09 -13.48 41.99
CA SER A 15 47.01 -13.12 42.91
C SER A 15 45.70 -13.66 42.33
N THR A 16 45.28 -14.78 42.90
CA THR A 16 44.00 -15.43 42.72
C THR A 16 42.89 -14.45 43.12
N SER A 17 42.07 -14.00 42.18
CA SER A 17 40.85 -13.26 42.51
C SER A 17 39.71 -14.26 42.80
N PRO A 18 38.92 -14.06 43.87
CA PRO A 18 37.93 -15.03 44.35
C PRO A 18 36.63 -15.05 43.52
N PHE A 19 36.60 -14.38 42.36
CA PHE A 19 35.42 -14.25 41.51
C PHE A 19 35.51 -15.03 40.19
N THR A 20 36.56 -15.84 40.01
CA THR A 20 36.80 -16.59 38.76
C THR A 20 36.02 -17.91 38.65
N ALA A 21 35.32 -18.33 39.71
CA ALA A 21 34.56 -19.58 39.76
C ALA A 21 33.05 -19.44 39.42
N TYR A 22 32.59 -18.28 38.95
CA TYR A 22 31.20 -18.13 38.50
C TYR A 22 31.06 -18.41 36.99
N PRO A 23 30.12 -19.27 36.56
CA PRO A 23 29.93 -19.58 35.15
C PRO A 23 29.50 -18.32 34.37
N ARG A 24 30.37 -17.82 33.48
CA ARG A 24 30.03 -16.74 32.54
C ARG A 24 29.03 -17.26 31.51
N LYS A 25 27.73 -17.01 31.72
CA LYS A 25 26.77 -16.97 30.61
C LYS A 25 27.04 -15.71 29.78
N LYS A 26 27.27 -15.89 28.48
CA LYS A 26 27.31 -14.79 27.50
C LYS A 26 26.03 -13.95 27.66
N PRO A 27 26.09 -12.60 27.63
CA PRO A 27 24.88 -11.80 27.58
C PRO A 27 24.22 -12.05 26.22
N SER A 28 23.26 -12.97 26.19
CA SER A 28 22.21 -12.91 25.18
C SER A 28 21.54 -11.56 25.38
N LEU A 29 21.51 -10.74 24.32
CA LEU A 29 20.67 -9.56 24.25
C LEU A 29 19.22 -10.03 24.48
N SER A 30 18.81 -10.04 25.74
CA SER A 30 17.41 -10.11 26.11
C SER A 30 16.84 -8.80 25.59
N ARG A 31 16.20 -8.89 24.44
CA ARG A 31 15.31 -7.85 23.94
C ARG A 31 14.34 -7.60 25.08
N GLN A 32 14.54 -6.52 25.82
CA GLN A 32 13.55 -6.01 26.73
C GLN A 32 12.32 -5.72 25.87
N THR A 33 11.44 -6.71 25.80
CA THR A 33 10.06 -6.50 25.43
C THR A 33 9.56 -5.50 26.44
N SER A 34 9.35 -4.27 25.98
CA SER A 34 8.51 -3.29 26.66
C SER A 34 7.34 -4.05 27.26
N SER A 35 7.11 -3.85 28.55
CA SER A 35 6.00 -4.38 29.33
C SER A 35 4.66 -4.04 28.65
N PHE A 36 4.29 -4.81 27.65
CA PHE A 36 2.91 -5.02 27.29
C PHE A 36 2.39 -5.93 28.39
N SER A 37 1.56 -5.38 29.28
CA SER A 37 0.64 -6.20 30.04
C SER A 37 0.02 -7.19 29.05
N LYS A 38 0.28 -8.47 29.27
CA LYS A 38 -0.43 -9.56 28.63
C LYS A 38 -1.82 -9.51 29.26
N GLU A 39 -2.61 -8.50 28.90
CA GLU A 39 -4.04 -8.52 29.14
C GLU A 39 -4.52 -9.75 28.37
N THR A 40 -4.84 -10.79 29.14
CA THR A 40 -5.45 -12.00 28.65
C THR A 40 -6.82 -11.58 28.13
N PHE A 41 -6.88 -11.12 26.88
CA PHE A 41 -8.14 -10.91 26.20
C PHE A 41 -8.91 -12.22 26.27
N PRO A 42 -10.20 -12.20 26.65
CA PRO A 42 -10.97 -13.43 26.74
C PRO A 42 -10.86 -14.17 25.40
N GLU A 43 -10.51 -15.45 25.45
CA GLU A 43 -10.43 -16.34 24.29
C GLU A 43 -11.84 -16.68 23.73
N GLU A 44 -12.79 -15.76 23.89
CA GLU A 44 -14.18 -15.94 23.50
C GLU A 44 -14.37 -15.43 22.07
N GLN A 45 -14.98 -16.26 21.24
CA GLN A 45 -15.30 -15.90 19.86
C GLN A 45 -16.38 -14.81 19.87
N LEU A 46 -16.26 -13.82 18.98
CA LEU A 46 -17.30 -12.81 18.86
C LEU A 46 -18.54 -13.45 18.22
N ASN A 47 -19.72 -13.13 18.75
CA ASN A 47 -20.96 -13.58 18.14
C ASN A 47 -21.07 -12.98 16.72
N ASP A 48 -21.39 -13.81 15.73
CA ASP A 48 -21.61 -13.37 14.35
C ASP A 48 -23.10 -13.54 14.02
N THR A 49 -23.80 -12.43 13.79
CA THR A 49 -25.22 -12.45 13.40
C THR A 49 -25.42 -12.73 11.91
N GLY A 50 -24.33 -12.83 11.13
CA GLY A 50 -24.36 -13.02 9.68
C GLY A 50 -24.66 -11.74 8.89
N LEU A 51 -24.85 -10.60 9.58
CA LEU A 51 -25.07 -9.31 8.95
C LEU A 51 -23.74 -8.59 8.73
N THR A 52 -23.49 -8.11 7.51
CA THR A 52 -22.33 -7.27 7.18
C THR A 52 -22.72 -5.79 7.30
N PRO A 53 -22.28 -5.07 8.34
CA PRO A 53 -22.63 -3.68 8.51
C PRO A 53 -21.92 -2.81 7.46
N SER A 54 -22.59 -1.74 7.01
CA SER A 54 -22.01 -0.80 6.07
C SER A 54 -20.86 -0.01 6.71
N LEU A 55 -19.75 0.12 6.00
CA LEU A 55 -18.60 0.94 6.40
C LEU A 55 -18.81 2.43 6.11
N VAL A 56 -19.86 2.75 5.38
CA VAL A 56 -20.16 4.07 4.85
C VAL A 56 -20.72 4.96 5.94
N PRO A 57 -20.19 6.18 6.15
CA PRO A 57 -20.81 7.15 7.03
C PRO A 57 -22.21 7.52 6.52
N ALA A 58 -23.18 7.59 7.44
CA ALA A 58 -24.55 7.96 7.13
C ALA A 58 -24.60 9.33 6.41
N GLY A 59 -25.34 9.39 5.30
CA GLY A 59 -25.53 10.63 4.53
C GLY A 59 -24.48 10.89 3.45
N THR A 60 -23.52 9.98 3.22
CA THR A 60 -22.60 10.12 2.08
C THR A 60 -23.30 9.73 0.76
N PRO A 61 -23.22 10.59 -0.27
CA PRO A 61 -23.82 10.31 -1.57
C PRO A 61 -23.10 9.14 -2.26
N GLN A 62 -23.87 8.24 -2.85
CA GLN A 62 -23.39 6.98 -3.45
C GLN A 62 -22.89 7.13 -4.90
N ASP A 63 -22.77 8.36 -5.40
CA ASP A 63 -22.20 8.61 -6.71
C ASP A 63 -20.68 8.36 -6.71
N VAL A 64 -20.18 7.73 -7.78
CA VAL A 64 -18.79 7.26 -7.89
C VAL A 64 -17.79 8.40 -7.70
N LEU A 65 -18.07 9.58 -8.28
CA LEU A 65 -17.20 10.75 -8.12
C LEU A 65 -17.16 11.24 -6.68
N ASN A 66 -18.30 11.22 -5.99
CA ASN A 66 -18.37 11.62 -4.59
C ASN A 66 -17.67 10.61 -3.68
N LEU A 67 -17.77 9.31 -3.97
CA LEU A 67 -17.03 8.27 -3.27
C LEU A 67 -15.52 8.44 -3.46
N ILE A 68 -15.04 8.69 -4.68
CA ILE A 68 -13.63 8.96 -4.96
C ILE A 68 -13.14 10.17 -4.13
N ARG A 69 -13.87 11.28 -4.17
CA ARG A 69 -13.53 12.49 -3.40
C ARG A 69 -13.57 12.23 -1.90
N HIS A 70 -14.54 11.45 -1.42
CA HIS A 70 -14.64 11.07 -0.02
C HIS A 70 -13.40 10.29 0.43
N VAL A 71 -12.96 9.31 -0.36
CA VAL A 71 -11.74 8.53 -0.05
C VAL A 71 -10.51 9.43 0.00
N GLN A 72 -10.34 10.31 -0.99
CA GLN A 72 -9.21 11.25 -1.06
C GLN A 72 -9.18 12.20 0.14
N GLN A 73 -10.32 12.74 0.56
CA GLN A 73 -10.43 13.66 1.70
C GLN A 73 -10.22 12.95 3.05
N ASN A 74 -10.59 11.68 3.14
CA ASN A 74 -10.53 10.90 4.39
C ASN A 74 -9.37 9.90 4.45
N THR A 75 -8.30 10.12 3.68
CA THR A 75 -7.12 9.24 3.72
C THR A 75 -6.26 9.48 4.97
N TRP A 76 -6.10 10.75 5.38
CA TRP A 76 -5.14 11.15 6.40
C TRP A 76 -5.82 11.80 7.60
N ASP A 77 -5.25 11.59 8.78
CA ASP A 77 -5.59 12.39 9.95
C ASP A 77 -4.82 13.71 9.97
N LEU A 78 -5.44 14.70 10.60
CA LEU A 78 -4.81 15.97 10.92
C LEU A 78 -3.62 15.72 11.85
N ILE A 79 -2.54 16.47 11.63
CA ILE A 79 -1.33 16.38 12.46
C ILE A 79 -1.68 16.88 13.87
N PRO A 80 -1.45 16.08 14.93
CA PRO A 80 -1.77 16.50 16.29
C PRO A 80 -0.89 17.68 16.69
N GLU A 81 -1.50 18.71 17.28
CA GLU A 81 -0.81 19.91 17.77
C GLU A 81 0.23 19.55 18.84
N VAL A 82 -0.13 18.61 19.75
CA VAL A 82 0.76 18.09 20.80
C VAL A 82 1.25 16.68 20.42
N SER A 83 1.80 16.55 19.22
CA SER A 83 2.26 15.26 18.70
C SER A 83 3.58 14.79 19.31
N GLY A 84 4.41 15.71 19.82
CA GLY A 84 5.80 15.41 20.18
C GLY A 84 6.65 15.02 18.96
N MET A 85 6.20 15.35 17.75
CA MET A 85 6.98 15.21 16.52
C MET A 85 7.87 16.44 16.33
N ASN A 86 9.08 16.21 15.84
CA ASN A 86 9.96 17.30 15.44
C ASN A 86 9.41 17.98 14.18
N SER A 87 9.70 19.28 13.99
CA SER A 87 9.21 20.04 12.82
C SER A 87 9.63 19.41 11.48
N SER A 88 10.85 18.85 11.43
CA SER A 88 11.35 18.08 10.28
C SER A 88 10.49 16.87 9.95
N ARG A 89 9.98 16.16 10.97
CA ARG A 89 9.13 14.98 10.79
C ARG A 89 7.74 15.33 10.31
N ILE A 90 7.22 16.48 10.76
CA ILE A 90 5.96 17.03 10.28
C ILE A 90 6.07 17.40 8.80
N ALA A 91 7.12 18.12 8.43
CA ALA A 91 7.40 18.49 7.03
C ALA A 91 7.60 17.26 6.13
N GLU A 92 8.32 16.24 6.62
CA GLU A 92 8.49 14.96 5.91
C GLU A 92 7.15 14.28 5.66
N SER A 93 6.26 14.25 6.65
CA SER A 93 4.94 13.63 6.53
C SER A 93 4.04 14.39 5.56
N LEU A 94 4.02 15.72 5.62
CA LEU A 94 3.27 16.55 4.67
C LEU A 94 3.79 16.39 3.23
N ARG A 95 5.12 16.37 3.06
CA ARG A 95 5.75 16.14 1.75
C ARG A 95 5.45 14.74 1.23
N TYR A 96 5.47 13.72 2.09
CA TYR A 96 5.13 12.36 1.70
C TYR A 96 3.67 12.27 1.26
N ARG A 97 2.73 12.87 2.02
CA ARG A 97 1.31 12.92 1.64
C ARG A 97 1.09 13.62 0.30
N GLY A 98 1.71 14.78 0.09
CA GLY A 98 1.59 15.55 -1.14
C GLY A 98 2.29 14.92 -2.36
N SER A 99 3.24 14.00 -2.14
CA SER A 99 3.93 13.31 -3.23
C SER A 99 3.19 12.08 -3.72
N LEU A 100 2.20 11.57 -2.97
CA LEU A 100 1.44 10.40 -3.36
C LEU A 100 0.44 10.73 -4.49
N PRO A 101 0.27 9.81 -5.44
CA PRO A 101 -0.70 10.02 -6.52
C PRO A 101 -2.13 9.94 -5.98
N PRO A 102 -3.10 10.68 -6.57
CA PRO A 102 -4.51 10.69 -6.18
C PRO A 102 -5.25 9.43 -6.69
N ILE A 103 -4.63 8.26 -6.55
CA ILE A 103 -5.21 6.97 -6.94
C ILE A 103 -6.10 6.49 -5.80
N VAL A 104 -7.32 6.11 -6.18
CA VAL A 104 -8.23 5.37 -5.30
C VAL A 104 -8.35 3.94 -5.81
N SER A 105 -8.07 2.98 -4.94
CA SER A 105 -8.25 1.54 -5.19
C SER A 105 -9.72 1.19 -5.43
N LEU A 106 -10.02 0.40 -6.47
CA LEU A 106 -11.38 -0.11 -6.69
C LEU A 106 -11.93 -0.91 -5.51
N PRO A 107 -11.15 -1.81 -4.88
CA PRO A 107 -11.59 -2.50 -3.67
C PRO A 107 -12.13 -1.55 -2.60
N HIS A 108 -11.48 -0.41 -2.39
CA HIS A 108 -11.94 0.61 -1.45
C HIS A 108 -13.31 1.17 -1.81
N LEU A 109 -13.52 1.48 -3.10
CA LEU A 109 -14.81 1.98 -3.58
C LEU A 109 -15.90 0.95 -3.38
N TYR A 110 -15.62 -0.33 -3.64
CA TYR A 110 -16.59 -1.41 -3.41
C TYR A 110 -16.95 -1.58 -1.94
N ALA A 111 -15.98 -1.45 -1.04
CA ALA A 111 -16.21 -1.51 0.40
C ALA A 111 -17.07 -0.34 0.93
N LEU A 112 -17.01 0.82 0.26
CA LEU A 112 -17.81 2.00 0.57
C LEU A 112 -19.08 2.12 -0.29
N SER A 113 -19.30 1.22 -1.23
CA SER A 113 -20.50 1.24 -2.06
C SER A 113 -21.60 0.40 -1.42
N VAL A 114 -22.84 0.85 -1.52
CA VAL A 114 -24.00 0.00 -1.16
C VAL A 114 -24.12 -1.19 -2.12
N SER A 115 -23.85 -0.97 -3.41
CA SER A 115 -23.89 -2.02 -4.43
C SER A 115 -22.65 -1.95 -5.33
N PRO A 116 -21.74 -2.95 -5.26
CA PRO A 116 -20.53 -2.95 -6.08
C PRO A 116 -20.86 -3.00 -7.58
N THR A 117 -21.95 -3.70 -7.96
CA THR A 117 -22.39 -3.78 -9.36
C THR A 117 -22.87 -2.44 -9.92
N GLU A 118 -23.51 -1.61 -9.09
CA GLU A 118 -23.95 -0.28 -9.49
C GLU A 118 -22.76 0.67 -9.63
N THR A 119 -21.81 0.59 -8.70
CA THR A 119 -20.55 1.35 -8.74
C THR A 119 -19.73 0.99 -9.98
N GLU A 120 -19.62 -0.28 -10.36
CA GLU A 120 -18.92 -0.70 -11.58
C GLU A 120 -19.61 -0.16 -12.85
N ARG A 121 -20.95 -0.23 -12.91
CA ARG A 121 -21.72 0.37 -14.02
C ARG A 121 -21.57 1.89 -14.08
N GLY A 122 -21.50 2.56 -12.93
CA GLY A 122 -21.24 4.00 -12.83
C GLY A 122 -19.83 4.34 -13.31
N LEU A 123 -18.83 3.57 -12.87
CA LEU A 123 -17.43 3.74 -13.28
C LEU A 123 -17.26 3.54 -14.79
N ALA A 124 -17.86 2.51 -15.36
CA ALA A 124 -17.82 2.27 -16.81
C ALA A 124 -18.40 3.45 -17.61
N ARG A 125 -19.48 4.07 -17.13
CA ARG A 125 -20.06 5.28 -17.72
C ARG A 125 -19.10 6.47 -17.65
N LEU A 126 -18.48 6.71 -16.49
CA LEU A 126 -17.52 7.81 -16.31
C LEU A 126 -16.22 7.63 -17.11
N VAL A 127 -15.78 6.38 -17.28
CA VAL A 127 -14.64 6.04 -18.16
C VAL A 127 -15.00 6.30 -19.62
N ALA A 128 -16.21 5.91 -20.06
CA ALA A 128 -16.69 6.16 -21.41
C ALA A 128 -16.86 7.67 -21.70
N GLN A 129 -17.22 8.47 -20.69
CA GLN A 129 -17.30 9.93 -20.78
C GLN A 129 -15.93 10.62 -20.72
N GLY A 130 -14.84 9.92 -20.39
CA GLY A 130 -13.52 10.51 -20.24
C GLY A 130 -13.35 11.40 -19.01
N VAL A 131 -14.18 11.23 -17.98
CA VAL A 131 -14.04 11.94 -16.69
C VAL A 131 -13.02 11.23 -15.80
N VAL A 132 -13.03 9.90 -15.87
CA VAL A 132 -12.28 9.02 -14.98
C VAL A 132 -11.44 8.04 -15.77
N ARG A 133 -10.25 7.71 -15.27
CA ARG A 133 -9.37 6.71 -15.86
C ARG A 133 -9.05 5.58 -14.89
N LYS A 134 -9.14 4.34 -15.38
CA LYS A 134 -8.66 3.14 -14.69
C LYS A 134 -7.15 3.02 -14.85
N VAL A 135 -6.44 2.85 -13.74
CA VAL A 135 -4.99 2.61 -13.68
C VAL A 135 -4.78 1.20 -13.17
N VAL A 136 -4.14 0.36 -13.98
CA VAL A 136 -3.78 -1.00 -13.59
C VAL A 136 -2.26 -1.08 -13.50
N VAL A 137 -1.74 -1.39 -12.31
CA VAL A 137 -0.32 -1.66 -12.12
C VAL A 137 -0.14 -3.15 -11.89
N PRO A 138 0.30 -3.91 -12.91
CA PRO A 138 0.55 -5.34 -12.75
C PRO A 138 1.75 -5.58 -11.82
N GLY A 139 1.61 -6.54 -10.92
CA GLY A 139 2.74 -7.27 -10.33
C GLY A 139 3.70 -6.47 -9.45
N ARG A 140 3.24 -5.87 -8.33
CA ARG A 140 4.15 -5.50 -7.23
C ARG A 140 3.75 -6.19 -5.93
N ALA A 141 4.62 -7.13 -5.54
CA ALA A 141 4.65 -7.90 -4.29
C ALA A 141 3.62 -9.05 -4.18
N VAL A 142 4.14 -10.28 -4.30
CA VAL A 142 3.56 -11.47 -3.66
C VAL A 142 3.83 -11.32 -2.16
N ALA A 143 2.85 -10.82 -1.41
CA ALA A 143 2.92 -10.91 0.05
C ALA A 143 2.58 -12.36 0.43
N LYS A 144 3.52 -13.08 1.05
CA LYS A 144 3.35 -14.46 1.57
C LYS A 144 2.13 -14.67 2.48
N PHE A 145 1.44 -13.60 2.89
CA PHE A 145 0.24 -13.62 3.74
C PHE A 145 -0.77 -12.50 3.40
N GLY A 146 -0.83 -11.99 2.17
CA GLY A 146 -1.61 -10.77 1.90
C GLY A 146 -2.07 -10.53 0.46
N GLY A 147 -2.32 -11.59 -0.31
CA GLY A 147 -2.77 -11.49 -1.70
C GLY A 147 -1.71 -10.90 -2.65
N SER A 148 -1.90 -11.12 -3.95
CA SER A 148 -1.21 -10.31 -4.96
C SER A 148 -1.78 -8.91 -4.87
N VAL A 149 -0.96 -7.89 -4.54
CA VAL A 149 -1.41 -6.50 -4.57
C VAL A 149 -1.43 -6.05 -6.04
N LEU A 150 -2.45 -6.52 -6.77
CA LEU A 150 -2.83 -5.89 -8.03
C LEU A 150 -3.45 -4.54 -7.65
N LEU A 151 -2.80 -3.45 -8.04
CA LEU A 151 -3.45 -2.14 -7.95
C LEU A 151 -4.34 -2.00 -9.16
N GLU A 152 -5.61 -2.29 -8.95
CA GLU A 152 -6.68 -1.78 -9.77
C GLU A 152 -7.15 -0.48 -9.10
N GLY A 153 -6.81 0.64 -9.72
CA GLY A 153 -7.07 1.97 -9.20
C GLY A 153 -7.83 2.84 -10.19
N VAL A 154 -8.37 3.94 -9.68
CA VAL A 154 -9.15 4.92 -10.42
C VAL A 154 -8.61 6.31 -10.11
N VAL A 155 -8.56 7.17 -11.13
CA VAL A 155 -8.09 8.55 -11.02
C VAL A 155 -9.01 9.46 -11.84
N ILE A 156 -9.29 10.66 -11.32
CA ILE A 156 -9.99 11.71 -12.05
C ILE A 156 -9.03 12.34 -13.07
N ILE A 157 -9.43 12.39 -14.34
CA ILE A 157 -8.54 12.84 -15.43
C ILE A 157 -8.10 14.29 -15.24
N ASP A 158 -8.98 15.17 -14.73
CA ASP A 158 -8.63 16.56 -14.46
C ASP A 158 -7.54 16.71 -13.39
N GLU A 159 -7.58 15.89 -12.34
CA GLU A 159 -6.55 15.86 -11.31
C GLU A 159 -5.22 15.36 -11.88
N TRP A 160 -5.26 14.33 -12.72
CA TRP A 160 -4.09 13.83 -13.45
C TRP A 160 -3.49 14.93 -14.33
N LYS A 161 -4.31 15.62 -15.13
CA LYS A 161 -3.85 16.71 -16.01
C LYS A 161 -3.25 17.84 -15.18
N THR A 162 -3.84 18.18 -14.04
CA THR A 162 -3.32 19.20 -13.11
C THR A 162 -1.95 18.81 -12.56
N LEU A 163 -1.74 17.54 -12.20
CA LEU A 163 -0.43 17.06 -11.76
C LEU A 163 0.64 17.16 -12.84
N LEU A 164 0.33 16.83 -14.09
CA LEU A 164 1.28 16.96 -15.19
C LEU A 164 1.60 18.44 -15.49
N ARG A 165 0.60 19.33 -15.40
CA ARG A 165 0.82 20.77 -15.57
C ARG A 165 1.76 21.34 -14.51
N ALA A 166 1.65 20.87 -13.26
CA ALA A 166 2.49 21.29 -12.15
C ALA A 166 3.96 20.83 -12.25
N GLN A 167 4.30 19.93 -13.18
CA GLN A 167 5.69 19.50 -13.37
C GLN A 167 6.45 20.49 -14.27
N GLU A 168 7.56 21.01 -13.75
CA GLU A 168 8.46 21.92 -14.49
C GLU A 168 9.40 21.17 -15.46
N ASP A 169 9.69 19.89 -15.16
CA ASP A 169 10.67 19.07 -15.90
C ASP A 169 10.19 18.60 -17.29
N VAL A 170 8.92 18.83 -17.65
CA VAL A 170 8.31 18.34 -18.89
C VAL A 170 7.97 19.53 -19.78
N ASN A 171 8.39 19.48 -21.05
CA ASN A 171 8.10 20.54 -22.01
C ASN A 171 6.59 20.67 -22.29
N GLU A 172 6.09 21.90 -22.43
CA GLU A 172 4.65 22.18 -22.68
C GLU A 172 4.12 21.45 -23.91
N ARG A 173 4.93 21.38 -24.99
CA ARG A 173 4.56 20.62 -26.20
C ARG A 173 4.36 19.12 -25.92
N ALA A 174 5.17 18.54 -25.03
CA ALA A 174 5.03 17.14 -24.63
C ALA A 174 3.79 16.94 -23.75
N LYS A 175 3.45 17.92 -22.90
CA LYS A 175 2.21 17.90 -22.09
C LYS A 175 0.97 17.92 -22.99
N ASP A 176 0.91 18.79 -23.98
CA ASP A 176 -0.22 18.89 -24.91
C ASP A 176 -0.40 17.62 -25.74
N LYS A 177 0.70 17.06 -26.27
CA LYS A 177 0.67 15.77 -26.97
C LYS A 177 0.21 14.63 -26.06
N TYR A 178 0.64 14.63 -24.80
CA TYR A 178 0.20 13.64 -23.82
C TYR A 178 -1.30 13.77 -23.52
N PHE A 179 -1.83 14.99 -23.36
CA PHE A 179 -3.27 15.21 -23.18
C PHE A 179 -4.07 14.74 -24.39
N ALA A 180 -3.62 15.04 -25.61
CA ALA A 180 -4.24 14.54 -26.84
C ALA A 180 -4.21 13.00 -26.92
N LEU A 181 -3.16 12.35 -26.41
CA LEU A 181 -3.10 10.89 -26.29
C LEU A 181 -4.08 10.35 -25.25
N MET A 182 -4.21 11.01 -24.10
CA MET A 182 -5.20 10.63 -23.08
C MET A 182 -6.63 10.73 -23.63
N ASP A 183 -6.94 11.82 -24.34
CA ASP A 183 -8.28 12.11 -24.85
C ASP A 183 -8.64 11.22 -26.05
N SER A 184 -7.65 10.79 -26.85
CA SER A 184 -7.88 9.85 -27.97
C SER A 184 -7.98 8.39 -27.54
N CYS A 185 -7.38 8.02 -26.40
CA CYS A 185 -7.32 6.64 -25.91
C CYS A 185 -8.13 6.48 -24.61
N LEU A 186 -9.42 6.82 -24.68
CA LEU A 186 -10.36 6.72 -23.56
C LEU A 186 -10.49 5.26 -23.10
N GLY A 187 -10.12 4.99 -21.86
CA GLY A 187 -10.19 3.66 -21.24
C GLY A 187 -9.03 2.71 -21.55
N TRP A 188 -8.07 3.08 -22.40
CA TRP A 188 -6.88 2.26 -22.62
C TRP A 188 -5.87 2.47 -21.50
N THR A 189 -5.30 1.37 -20.99
CA THR A 189 -4.18 1.41 -20.01
C THR A 189 -2.83 1.65 -20.68
N THR A 190 -2.72 1.22 -21.94
CA THR A 190 -1.50 1.28 -22.75
C THR A 190 -1.77 2.06 -24.03
N THR A 191 -0.80 2.85 -24.47
CA THR A 191 -0.88 3.65 -25.70
C THR A 191 0.34 3.52 -26.57
N PRO A 192 0.15 3.57 -27.90
CA PRO A 192 1.25 3.68 -28.81
C PRO A 192 1.91 5.07 -28.67
N THR A 193 3.24 5.11 -28.51
CA THR A 193 4.03 6.35 -28.41
C THR A 193 4.49 6.86 -29.76
N THR A 194 3.91 6.37 -30.87
CA THR A 194 4.30 6.75 -32.24
C THR A 194 4.10 8.24 -32.55
N ARG A 195 3.25 8.93 -31.79
CA ARG A 195 2.99 10.39 -31.90
C ARG A 195 3.92 11.26 -31.06
N LEU A 196 4.74 10.66 -30.19
CA LEU A 196 5.69 11.37 -29.33
C LEU A 196 7.11 11.22 -29.86
N GLU A 197 7.90 12.28 -29.73
CA GLU A 197 9.33 12.20 -30.00
C GLU A 197 10.06 11.44 -28.89
N ARG A 198 11.21 10.83 -29.21
CA ARG A 198 12.00 10.06 -28.24
C ARG A 198 12.36 10.87 -26.99
N ASP A 199 12.71 12.14 -27.15
CA ASP A 199 13.05 13.03 -26.02
C ASP A 199 11.83 13.31 -25.13
N GLU A 200 10.67 13.58 -25.74
CA GLU A 200 9.40 13.78 -25.03
C GLU A 200 9.00 12.53 -24.23
N VAL A 201 9.19 11.34 -24.82
CA VAL A 201 8.95 10.07 -24.14
C VAL A 201 9.89 9.90 -22.95
N GLN A 202 11.19 10.20 -23.11
CA GLN A 202 12.15 10.10 -22.01
C GLN A 202 11.82 11.06 -20.86
N GLN A 203 11.38 12.28 -21.16
CA GLN A 203 10.91 13.25 -20.16
C GLN A 203 9.68 12.72 -19.40
N LEU A 204 8.68 12.20 -20.11
CA LEU A 204 7.45 11.65 -19.50
C LEU A 204 7.72 10.38 -18.67
N VAL A 205 8.64 9.52 -19.11
CA VAL A 205 9.08 8.35 -18.34
C VAL A 205 9.82 8.77 -17.07
N ARG A 206 10.73 9.76 -17.18
CA ARG A 206 11.48 10.28 -16.03
C ARG A 206 10.56 10.95 -15.00
N ALA A 207 9.54 11.67 -15.47
CA ALA A 207 8.51 12.27 -14.63
C ALA A 207 7.51 11.23 -14.07
N GLY A 208 7.55 9.97 -14.54
CA GLY A 208 6.73 8.86 -14.04
C GLY A 208 5.32 8.78 -14.63
N PHE A 209 5.05 9.50 -15.73
CA PHE A 209 3.73 9.52 -16.40
C PHE A 209 3.56 8.41 -17.45
N LEU A 210 4.68 7.82 -17.88
CA LEU A 210 4.73 6.66 -18.76
C LEU A 210 5.67 5.60 -18.17
N THR A 211 5.30 4.34 -18.32
CA THR A 211 6.13 3.19 -17.94
C THR A 211 6.16 2.16 -19.06
N ASN A 212 7.30 1.48 -19.20
CA ASN A 212 7.43 0.39 -20.16
C ASN A 212 6.71 -0.86 -19.63
N PRO A 213 5.72 -1.43 -20.36
CA PRO A 213 5.02 -2.64 -19.94
C PRO A 213 5.98 -3.84 -19.73
N GLY A 214 7.08 -3.92 -20.47
CA GLY A 214 8.10 -4.97 -20.33
C GLY A 214 9.03 -4.83 -19.12
N ALA A 215 9.01 -3.70 -18.41
CA ALA A 215 9.79 -3.54 -17.18
C ALA A 215 9.20 -4.34 -16.01
N PHE A 216 7.88 -4.63 -16.05
CA PHE A 216 7.18 -5.33 -14.99
C PHE A 216 7.39 -6.86 -15.03
N SER A 217 7.80 -7.42 -16.18
CA SER A 217 8.20 -8.83 -16.30
C SER A 217 9.66 -9.09 -15.88
N ASN A 218 10.47 -8.04 -15.72
CA ASN A 218 11.91 -8.16 -15.49
C ASN A 218 12.34 -7.91 -14.02
N ALA A 219 11.40 -7.58 -13.13
CA ALA A 219 11.67 -7.35 -11.70
C ALA A 219 11.73 -8.66 -10.89
N GLY A 220 12.60 -9.56 -11.34
CA GLY A 220 12.93 -10.81 -10.67
C GLY A 220 12.90 -11.96 -11.67
N ASN A 221 14.06 -12.35 -12.21
CA ASN A 221 14.24 -13.59 -12.96
C ASN A 221 13.43 -14.74 -12.33
N PRO A 222 12.37 -15.24 -12.99
CA PRO A 222 11.81 -16.55 -12.76
C PRO A 222 12.17 -17.48 -13.93
N SER A 223 13.12 -17.08 -14.79
CA SER A 223 13.58 -17.83 -15.97
C SER A 223 14.28 -19.15 -15.63
N ALA A 224 14.28 -19.56 -14.35
CA ALA A 224 14.78 -20.85 -13.89
C ALA A 224 13.66 -21.86 -13.53
N ILE A 225 12.37 -21.48 -13.59
CA ILE A 225 11.28 -22.47 -13.48
C ILE A 225 10.81 -22.77 -14.90
N GLN A 226 11.46 -23.74 -15.55
CA GLN A 226 10.84 -24.46 -16.65
C GLN A 226 9.47 -24.96 -16.17
N GLY A 227 8.38 -24.39 -16.70
CA GLY A 227 7.04 -24.98 -16.59
C GLY A 227 5.87 -24.09 -16.14
N VAL A 228 6.06 -22.83 -15.76
CA VAL A 228 4.91 -21.96 -15.40
C VAL A 228 4.73 -20.86 -16.45
N SER A 229 4.04 -21.21 -17.53
CA SER A 229 3.53 -20.28 -18.53
C SER A 229 2.62 -19.24 -17.87
N SER A 230 2.81 -17.96 -18.23
CA SER A 230 1.88 -16.85 -18.01
C SER A 230 0.50 -17.01 -18.69
N LEU A 231 0.21 -18.21 -19.22
CA LEU A 231 -1.09 -18.58 -19.80
C LEU A 231 -2.14 -18.98 -18.74
N LEU A 232 -1.76 -19.12 -17.46
CA LEU A 232 -2.69 -19.59 -16.43
C LEU A 232 -3.78 -18.57 -16.06
N ASP A 233 -3.55 -17.26 -16.22
CA ASP A 233 -4.54 -16.24 -15.84
C ASP A 233 -5.51 -15.82 -16.96
N LEU A 234 -5.31 -16.26 -18.21
CA LEU A 234 -6.34 -16.06 -19.25
C LEU A 234 -7.59 -16.89 -18.97
N SER A 235 -7.42 -18.07 -18.34
CA SER A 235 -8.53 -18.89 -17.90
C SER A 235 -9.42 -18.15 -16.89
N LYS A 236 -8.84 -17.31 -16.02
CA LYS A 236 -9.56 -16.55 -14.98
C LYS A 236 -10.27 -15.29 -15.45
N ALA A 237 -9.93 -14.76 -16.62
CA ALA A 237 -10.55 -13.54 -17.15
C ALA A 237 -12.09 -13.67 -17.27
N GLY A 238 -12.61 -14.89 -17.44
CA GLY A 238 -14.05 -15.16 -17.50
C GLY A 238 -14.76 -15.27 -16.13
N HIS A 239 -14.04 -15.39 -15.01
CA HIS A 239 -14.65 -15.61 -13.68
C HIS A 239 -14.15 -14.68 -12.57
N SER A 240 -13.11 -13.88 -12.80
CA SER A 240 -12.72 -12.80 -11.87
C SER A 240 -13.60 -11.57 -12.00
N ALA A 241 -14.24 -11.37 -13.16
CA ALA A 241 -15.22 -10.33 -13.38
C ALA A 241 -16.63 -10.83 -12.99
N PRO A 242 -17.47 -10.00 -12.37
CA PRO A 242 -18.83 -10.39 -12.00
C PRO A 242 -19.64 -10.79 -13.25
N THR A 243 -20.44 -11.85 -13.10
CA THR A 243 -21.27 -12.40 -14.19
C THR A 243 -22.15 -11.31 -14.82
N GLY A 244 -21.98 -11.07 -16.12
CA GLY A 244 -22.69 -10.03 -16.87
C GLY A 244 -21.93 -8.71 -17.07
N SER A 245 -20.70 -8.57 -16.54
CA SER A 245 -19.82 -7.44 -16.85
C SER A 245 -19.13 -7.61 -18.22
N LEU A 246 -18.83 -6.48 -18.88
CA LEU A 246 -18.12 -6.42 -20.17
C LEU A 246 -16.71 -7.03 -20.07
N ALA A 247 -16.13 -7.02 -18.86
CA ALA A 247 -14.86 -7.69 -18.56
C ALA A 247 -14.98 -9.23 -18.56
N ALA A 248 -16.14 -9.81 -18.19
CA ALA A 248 -16.37 -11.25 -18.12
C ALA A 248 -16.39 -11.94 -19.50
N VAL A 249 -16.61 -11.18 -20.58
CA VAL A 249 -16.56 -11.65 -21.97
C VAL A 249 -15.20 -11.39 -22.63
N GLY A 250 -14.21 -10.88 -21.87
CA GLY A 250 -12.93 -10.44 -22.43
C GLY A 250 -13.00 -9.03 -22.98
N GLY A 251 -13.34 -8.07 -22.11
CA GLY A 251 -13.49 -6.65 -22.45
C GLY A 251 -12.26 -6.02 -23.15
N ARG A 252 -12.43 -4.79 -23.65
CA ARG A 252 -11.36 -4.04 -24.35
C ARG A 252 -10.16 -3.80 -23.42
N GLY A 253 -9.14 -4.67 -23.51
CA GLY A 253 -7.95 -4.66 -22.64
C GLY A 253 -7.70 -5.96 -21.88
N ALA A 254 -8.57 -6.98 -22.01
CA ALA A 254 -8.44 -8.27 -21.31
C ALA A 254 -7.06 -8.93 -21.48
N VAL A 255 -6.44 -8.79 -22.66
CA VAL A 255 -5.10 -9.31 -22.96
C VAL A 255 -4.00 -8.61 -22.15
N HIS A 256 -4.18 -7.33 -21.80
CA HIS A 256 -3.25 -6.58 -20.93
C HIS A 256 -3.58 -6.77 -19.45
N GLU A 257 -4.86 -6.88 -19.09
CA GLU A 257 -5.35 -7.06 -17.72
C GLU A 257 -5.01 -8.45 -17.16
N SER A 258 -4.99 -9.48 -18.01
CA SER A 258 -4.49 -10.83 -17.67
C SER A 258 -2.96 -10.95 -17.73
N GLY A 259 -2.23 -9.83 -17.83
CA GLY A 259 -0.77 -9.82 -17.92
C GLY A 259 -0.18 -10.35 -19.25
N GLY A 260 -1.00 -10.49 -20.29
CA GLY A 260 -0.62 -11.04 -21.60
C GLY A 260 -0.03 -10.03 -22.60
N GLY A 261 0.18 -8.77 -22.22
CA GLY A 261 0.65 -7.70 -23.12
C GLY A 261 2.17 -7.68 -23.40
N GLY A 262 2.90 -8.78 -23.18
CA GLY A 262 4.35 -8.83 -23.37
C GLY A 262 4.78 -9.95 -24.30
N SER A 263 5.30 -9.59 -25.48
CA SER A 263 6.25 -10.30 -26.38
C SER A 263 6.43 -11.83 -26.29
N ALA A 264 5.44 -12.63 -25.93
CA ALA A 264 5.54 -14.09 -25.86
C ALA A 264 5.32 -14.76 -27.23
N LEU A 265 4.84 -14.01 -28.23
CA LEU A 265 4.66 -14.47 -29.61
C LEU A 265 5.73 -13.92 -30.58
N SER A 266 6.78 -13.27 -30.07
CA SER A 266 7.90 -12.89 -30.92
C SER A 266 8.68 -14.16 -31.29
N THR A 267 8.44 -14.64 -32.50
CA THR A 267 9.17 -15.75 -33.11
C THR A 267 10.68 -15.51 -32.95
N GLN A 268 11.41 -16.61 -32.75
CA GLN A 268 12.83 -16.65 -32.38
C GLN A 268 13.75 -15.82 -33.31
N ASN A 269 13.27 -15.45 -34.50
CA ASN A 269 13.96 -14.62 -35.49
C ASN A 269 14.01 -13.11 -35.17
N SER A 270 13.22 -12.60 -34.23
CA SER A 270 13.24 -11.18 -33.87
C SER A 270 14.14 -10.85 -32.67
N ARG A 271 14.93 -11.83 -32.18
CA ARG A 271 15.89 -11.68 -31.07
C ARG A 271 17.22 -11.04 -31.48
N SER A 272 17.28 -10.33 -32.60
CA SER A 272 18.46 -9.57 -32.98
C SER A 272 18.43 -8.17 -32.36
N ASN A 273 19.22 -7.98 -31.30
CA ASN A 273 20.00 -6.76 -31.06
C ASN A 273 19.25 -5.42 -30.80
N THR A 274 18.12 -5.42 -30.08
CA THR A 274 17.45 -4.17 -29.68
C THR A 274 17.20 -4.08 -28.18
N SER A 275 18.27 -3.98 -27.39
CA SER A 275 18.21 -3.63 -25.96
C SER A 275 17.94 -2.13 -25.71
N ASN A 276 17.67 -1.33 -26.75
CA ASN A 276 17.54 0.13 -26.64
C ASN A 276 16.40 0.76 -27.47
N THR A 277 15.54 -0.04 -28.13
CA THR A 277 14.35 0.51 -28.79
C THR A 277 13.21 0.52 -27.79
N LEU A 278 12.82 1.71 -27.33
CA LEU A 278 11.57 1.89 -26.59
C LEU A 278 10.47 1.19 -27.38
N SER A 279 9.79 0.22 -26.75
CA SER A 279 8.63 -0.44 -27.36
C SER A 279 7.65 0.63 -27.85
N PRO A 280 7.02 0.45 -29.02
CA PRO A 280 6.08 1.44 -29.55
C PRO A 280 4.85 1.61 -28.66
N GLU A 281 4.65 0.77 -27.65
CA GLU A 281 3.57 0.82 -26.67
C GLU A 281 4.11 1.07 -25.26
N MET A 282 3.46 1.99 -24.54
CA MET A 282 3.76 2.35 -23.15
C MET A 282 2.50 2.43 -22.30
N THR A 283 2.62 2.15 -21.01
CA THR A 283 1.51 2.16 -20.06
C THR A 283 1.46 3.51 -19.34
N PHE A 284 0.26 4.07 -19.22
CA PHE A 284 0.04 5.28 -18.43
C PHE A 284 0.24 4.99 -16.94
N SER A 285 1.02 5.83 -16.28
CA SER A 285 1.28 5.73 -14.85
C SER A 285 1.25 7.10 -14.20
N LEU A 286 1.19 7.14 -12.88
CA LEU A 286 1.40 8.36 -12.12
C LEU A 286 2.72 8.30 -11.35
N PRO A 287 3.35 9.46 -11.10
CA PRO A 287 4.52 9.52 -10.22
C PRO A 287 4.21 8.92 -8.86
N ASN A 288 5.23 8.33 -8.22
CA ASN A 288 5.16 7.75 -6.87
C ASN A 288 4.11 6.65 -6.65
N THR A 289 3.56 6.04 -7.72
CA THR A 289 2.64 4.90 -7.60
C THR A 289 3.27 3.71 -6.82
N GLY A 290 4.59 3.52 -6.92
CA GLY A 290 5.29 2.51 -6.12
C GLY A 290 5.31 2.80 -4.61
N ALA A 291 5.40 4.07 -4.21
CA ALA A 291 5.35 4.46 -2.81
C ALA A 291 3.95 4.26 -2.22
N TYR A 292 2.92 4.61 -2.99
CA TYR A 292 1.51 4.34 -2.66
C TYR A 292 1.26 2.85 -2.44
N LEU A 293 1.73 2.01 -3.38
CA LEU A 293 1.62 0.56 -3.28
C LEU A 293 2.29 -0.02 -2.04
N LYS A 294 3.48 0.48 -1.70
CA LYS A 294 4.21 0.07 -0.51
C LYS A 294 3.45 0.45 0.77
N LEU A 295 2.89 1.66 0.82
CA LEU A 295 2.08 2.11 1.95
C LEU A 295 0.86 1.20 2.15
N LEU A 296 0.10 0.97 1.07
CA LEU A 296 -1.09 0.14 1.07
C LEU A 296 -0.76 -1.30 1.49
N SER A 297 0.28 -1.91 0.92
CA SER A 297 0.72 -3.26 1.31
C SER A 297 1.12 -3.34 2.79
N ALA A 298 1.92 -2.38 3.26
CA ALA A 298 2.36 -2.33 4.65
C ALA A 298 1.20 -2.10 5.62
N ALA A 299 0.22 -1.26 5.26
CA ALA A 299 -0.95 -0.98 6.08
C ALA A 299 -1.85 -2.22 6.22
N ARG A 300 -2.14 -2.92 5.11
CA ARG A 300 -2.92 -4.18 5.13
C ARG A 300 -2.25 -5.24 6.00
N LEU A 301 -0.95 -5.46 5.79
CA LEU A 301 -0.17 -6.42 6.59
C LEU A 301 -0.18 -6.07 8.08
N HIS A 302 -0.12 -4.78 8.41
CA HIS A 302 -0.17 -4.33 9.78
C HIS A 302 -1.55 -4.57 10.42
N LEU A 303 -2.64 -4.30 9.71
CA LEU A 303 -3.99 -4.54 10.21
C LEU A 303 -4.21 -6.03 10.54
N VAL A 304 -3.82 -6.92 9.62
CA VAL A 304 -3.90 -8.37 9.84
C VAL A 304 -2.99 -8.82 10.99
N HIS A 305 -1.82 -8.19 11.14
CA HIS A 305 -0.92 -8.47 12.26
C HIS A 305 -1.56 -8.09 13.61
N LEU A 306 -2.25 -6.95 13.69
CA LEU A 306 -2.98 -6.55 14.90
C LEU A 306 -4.08 -7.55 15.24
N LEU A 307 -4.86 -8.01 14.27
CA LEU A 307 -5.90 -9.03 14.48
C LEU A 307 -5.32 -10.35 15.02
N LYS A 308 -4.20 -10.82 14.45
CA LYS A 308 -3.49 -12.02 14.93
C LYS A 308 -2.91 -11.84 16.33
N GLN A 309 -2.51 -10.63 16.69
CA GLN A 309 -1.98 -10.32 18.01
C GLN A 309 -3.07 -10.25 19.07
N LEU A 310 -4.23 -9.67 18.74
CA LEU A 310 -5.37 -9.53 19.65
C LEU A 310 -6.09 -10.85 19.90
N SER A 311 -6.35 -11.62 18.83
CA SER A 311 -6.99 -12.94 18.92
C SER A 311 -6.18 -13.96 18.12
N PRO A 312 -5.22 -14.65 18.75
CA PRO A 312 -4.38 -15.63 18.05
C PRO A 312 -5.17 -16.83 17.48
N ARG A 313 -6.30 -17.18 18.12
CA ARG A 313 -7.12 -18.33 17.72
C ARG A 313 -8.11 -17.99 16.62
N TYR A 314 -8.90 -16.93 16.79
CA TYR A 314 -9.98 -16.58 15.87
C TYR A 314 -9.61 -15.44 14.91
N LYS A 315 -8.57 -14.65 15.22
CA LYS A 315 -8.14 -13.47 14.45
C LYS A 315 -9.24 -12.43 14.29
N GLU A 316 -10.06 -12.29 15.33
CA GLU A 316 -11.19 -11.36 15.40
C GLU A 316 -10.96 -10.32 16.48
N ALA A 317 -11.48 -9.11 16.26
CA ALA A 317 -11.54 -8.05 17.27
C ALA A 317 -12.71 -7.12 16.97
N THR A 318 -13.22 -6.44 18.00
CA THR A 318 -14.15 -5.32 17.80
C THR A 318 -13.43 -4.17 17.09
N ARG A 319 -14.15 -3.45 16.22
CA ARG A 319 -13.64 -2.30 15.46
C ARG A 319 -12.95 -1.27 16.36
N ASP A 320 -13.55 -0.93 17.50
CA ASP A 320 -13.04 0.12 18.38
C ASP A 320 -11.71 -0.28 19.04
N LEU A 321 -11.61 -1.52 19.52
CA LEU A 321 -10.36 -2.08 20.03
C LEU A 321 -9.26 -2.10 18.95
N LEU A 322 -9.61 -2.49 17.73
CA LEU A 322 -8.66 -2.51 16.62
C LEU A 322 -8.20 -1.08 16.24
N LYS A 323 -9.12 -0.12 16.27
CA LYS A 323 -8.84 1.30 16.06
C LYS A 323 -7.90 1.84 17.13
N GLU A 324 -8.17 1.57 18.41
CA GLU A 324 -7.31 1.99 19.52
C GLU A 324 -5.87 1.48 19.33
N ARG A 325 -5.73 0.20 18.96
CA ARG A 325 -4.43 -0.43 18.70
C ARG A 325 -3.73 0.13 17.47
N TRP A 326 -4.47 0.48 16.42
CA TRP A 326 -3.93 1.17 15.26
C TRP A 326 -3.39 2.55 15.61
N GLU A 327 -4.11 3.28 16.46
CA GLU A 327 -3.72 4.61 16.94
C GLU A 327 -2.60 4.56 17.98
N GLY A 328 -2.24 3.37 18.48
CA GLY A 328 -1.16 3.17 19.43
C GLY A 328 -1.55 3.43 20.88
N ASN A 329 -2.83 3.21 21.22
CA ASN A 329 -3.42 3.42 22.55
C ASN A 329 -3.23 4.84 23.08
N THR A 330 -3.10 5.82 22.18
CA THR A 330 -3.17 7.23 22.54
C THR A 330 -4.63 7.65 22.61
N LEU A 331 -5.35 7.17 23.62
CA LEU A 331 -6.71 7.66 23.88
C LEU A 331 -6.62 9.18 24.07
N GLY A 332 -7.33 9.92 23.23
CA GLY A 332 -7.37 11.39 23.21
C GLY A 332 -8.23 11.98 24.33
N ASP A 333 -8.56 11.22 25.37
CA ASP A 333 -9.40 11.66 26.47
C ASP A 333 -8.87 12.94 27.08
N ALA A 334 -9.76 13.90 27.38
CA ALA A 334 -9.39 15.15 28.02
C ALA A 334 -8.57 14.93 29.30
N ALA A 335 -8.83 13.83 30.02
CA ALA A 335 -8.06 13.40 31.17
C ALA A 335 -6.63 12.92 30.82
N SER A 336 -6.43 12.25 29.69
CA SER A 336 -5.11 11.82 29.22
C SER A 336 -4.28 13.02 28.72
N VAL A 337 -4.93 13.98 28.08
CA VAL A 337 -4.34 15.25 27.63
C VAL A 337 -3.97 16.12 28.84
N ALA A 338 -4.85 16.21 29.85
CA ALA A 338 -4.57 16.94 31.09
C ALA A 338 -3.41 16.30 31.87
N LYS A 339 -3.41 14.98 32.08
CA LYS A 339 -2.29 14.25 32.71
C LYS A 339 -0.97 14.40 31.94
N ARG A 340 -1.04 14.57 30.62
CA ARG A 340 0.13 14.83 29.76
C ARG A 340 0.64 16.26 29.90
N ALA A 341 -0.24 17.25 29.99
CA ALA A 341 0.14 18.64 30.28
C ALA A 341 0.77 18.78 31.69
N LEU A 342 0.34 17.93 32.63
CA LEU A 342 0.88 17.84 33.99
C LEU A 342 2.20 17.05 34.11
N GLY A 343 2.70 16.44 33.03
CA GLY A 343 3.97 15.71 33.03
C GLY A 343 3.94 14.31 33.67
N GLU A 344 2.76 13.82 34.08
CA GLU A 344 2.57 12.51 34.73
C GLU A 344 2.27 11.38 33.74
N TRP A 345 2.41 11.62 32.43
CA TRP A 345 2.00 10.68 31.38
C TRP A 345 3.12 9.71 30.99
N ASN A 346 2.96 8.44 31.36
CA ASN A 346 3.86 7.33 30.98
C ASN A 346 3.52 6.65 29.64
N GLY A 347 2.54 7.17 28.88
CA GLY A 347 2.13 6.60 27.60
C GLY A 347 2.98 7.07 26.41
N ILE A 348 2.89 6.35 25.29
CA ILE A 348 3.57 6.70 24.05
C ILE A 348 2.98 8.00 23.50
N LEU A 349 3.83 8.95 23.09
CA LEU A 349 3.39 10.19 22.44
C LEU A 349 2.74 9.88 21.09
N PRO A 350 1.66 10.57 20.69
CA PRO A 350 0.97 10.32 19.43
C PRO A 350 1.93 10.30 18.22
N GLY A 351 2.88 11.22 18.17
CA GLY A 351 3.89 11.32 17.11
C GLY A 351 4.91 10.19 17.04
N LYS A 352 5.05 9.41 18.13
CA LYS A 352 5.96 8.24 18.19
C LYS A 352 5.24 6.93 17.90
N THR A 353 3.93 6.96 17.70
CA THR A 353 3.15 5.78 17.34
C THR A 353 3.53 5.29 15.94
N LYS A 354 3.22 4.03 15.67
CA LYS A 354 3.46 3.43 14.36
C LYS A 354 2.63 4.08 13.25
N LYS A 355 1.42 4.56 13.57
CA LYS A 355 0.54 5.34 12.68
C LYS A 355 1.26 6.56 12.11
N TRP A 356 1.93 7.34 12.95
CA TRP A 356 2.63 8.56 12.51
C TRP A 356 4.02 8.28 11.96
N ARG A 357 4.74 7.31 12.55
CA ARG A 357 6.08 6.96 12.11
C ARG A 357 6.10 6.21 10.78
N ASP A 358 5.31 5.16 10.61
CA ASP A 358 5.44 4.28 9.44
C ASP A 358 4.35 4.56 8.39
N PHE A 359 3.19 5.08 8.83
CA PHE A 359 2.03 5.32 7.97
C PHE A 359 1.65 6.80 7.83
N HIS A 360 2.50 7.73 8.27
CA HIS A 360 2.31 9.17 8.11
C HIS A 360 0.91 9.69 8.49
N GLY A 361 0.26 9.09 9.49
CA GLY A 361 -1.08 9.48 9.96
C GLY A 361 -2.23 8.91 9.12
N LEU A 362 -2.05 7.78 8.45
CA LEU A 362 -3.11 7.10 7.70
C LEU A 362 -4.27 6.71 8.62
N ARG A 363 -5.50 7.00 8.18
CA ARG A 363 -6.73 6.77 8.95
C ARG A 363 -7.06 5.29 9.07
N PHE A 364 -7.54 4.89 10.25
CA PHE A 364 -7.95 3.51 10.50
C PHE A 364 -9.13 3.11 9.61
N GLU A 365 -10.16 3.95 9.50
CA GLU A 365 -11.34 3.67 8.69
C GLU A 365 -11.00 3.45 7.21
N TRP A 366 -10.04 4.24 6.71
CA TRP A 366 -9.53 4.10 5.34
C TRP A 366 -8.84 2.73 5.14
N VAL A 367 -7.98 2.32 6.07
CA VAL A 367 -7.29 1.02 5.97
C VAL A 367 -8.27 -0.15 6.12
N LEU A 368 -9.28 -0.02 6.97
CA LEU A 368 -10.30 -1.03 7.15
C LEU A 368 -11.11 -1.23 5.86
N ALA A 369 -11.61 -0.15 5.25
CA ALA A 369 -12.33 -0.21 3.99
C ALA A 369 -11.48 -0.85 2.87
N GLU A 370 -10.19 -0.50 2.80
CA GLU A 370 -9.26 -1.11 1.86
C GLU A 370 -9.12 -2.64 2.06
N CYS A 371 -8.98 -3.09 3.30
CA CYS A 371 -8.82 -4.51 3.63
C CYS A 371 -10.10 -5.32 3.39
N VAL A 372 -11.25 -4.72 3.66
CA VAL A 372 -12.58 -5.32 3.42
C VAL A 372 -12.84 -5.44 1.94
N GLY A 373 -12.58 -4.39 1.17
CA GLY A 373 -12.73 -4.39 -0.27
C GLY A 373 -11.88 -5.45 -0.97
N CYS A 374 -10.68 -5.70 -0.43
CA CYS A 374 -9.77 -6.72 -0.96
C CYS A 374 -10.07 -8.13 -0.46
N GLY A 375 -11.05 -8.30 0.43
CA GLY A 375 -11.40 -9.58 1.03
C GLY A 375 -10.34 -10.16 1.96
N VAL A 376 -9.38 -9.35 2.43
CA VAL A 376 -8.36 -9.77 3.41
C VAL A 376 -8.96 -9.85 4.81
N VAL A 377 -9.95 -9.00 5.05
CA VAL A 377 -10.68 -8.88 6.31
C VAL A 377 -12.17 -8.84 5.95
N GLU A 378 -13.01 -9.33 6.84
CA GLU A 378 -14.45 -9.13 6.76
C GLU A 378 -14.98 -8.52 8.05
N VAL A 379 -16.13 -7.88 7.92
CA VAL A 379 -16.78 -7.13 8.97
C VAL A 379 -18.16 -7.74 9.19
N PHE A 380 -18.53 -7.92 10.45
CA PHE A 380 -19.77 -8.52 10.86
C PHE A 380 -20.37 -7.76 12.05
N ASP A 381 -21.67 -7.89 12.26
CA ASP A 381 -22.34 -7.35 13.43
C ASP A 381 -22.31 -8.37 14.58
N THR A 382 -21.95 -7.89 15.77
CA THR A 382 -21.88 -8.70 16.98
C THR A 382 -23.23 -8.90 17.67
N GLY A 383 -24.29 -8.24 17.19
CA GLY A 383 -25.63 -8.23 17.80
C GLY A 383 -25.74 -7.33 19.04
N MET A 384 -24.61 -6.79 19.52
CA MET A 384 -24.50 -5.83 20.61
C MET A 384 -24.43 -4.38 20.11
N GLY A 385 -24.70 -4.15 18.81
CA GLY A 385 -24.52 -2.85 18.16
C GLY A 385 -23.05 -2.47 17.93
N VAL A 386 -22.12 -3.40 18.16
CA VAL A 386 -20.69 -3.21 17.93
C VAL A 386 -20.27 -3.97 16.68
N MET A 387 -19.45 -3.34 15.86
CA MET A 387 -18.91 -3.92 14.64
C MET A 387 -17.71 -4.83 14.96
N GLY A 388 -17.79 -6.10 14.59
CA GLY A 388 -16.71 -7.09 14.63
C GLY A 388 -15.90 -7.09 13.33
N VAL A 389 -14.61 -7.40 13.45
CA VAL A 389 -13.66 -7.47 12.33
C VAL A 389 -12.87 -8.76 12.43
N ARG A 390 -12.85 -9.59 11.39
CA ARG A 390 -12.06 -10.84 11.34
C ARG A 390 -11.18 -10.96 10.09
N ALA A 391 -10.00 -11.55 10.25
CA ALA A 391 -9.11 -11.86 9.14
C ALA A 391 -9.52 -13.16 8.44
N ARG A 392 -9.52 -13.18 7.11
CA ARG A 392 -9.78 -14.38 6.30
C ARG A 392 -8.57 -15.30 6.16
#